data_AF-A0A7Y3MTW6-F1
#
_entry.id   AF-A0A7Y3MTW6-F1
#
_cell.length_a   1.000
_cell.length_b   1.000
_cell.length_c   1.000
_cell.angle_alpha   90.00
_cell.angle_beta   90.00
_cell.angle_gamma   90.00
#
_symmetry.space_group_name_H-M   'P 1'
#
loop_
_entity.id
_entity.type
_entity.pdbx_description
1 polymer ?
#
loop_
_entity_poly.entity_id
_entity_poly.type
_entity_poly.pdbx_seq_one_letter_code
_entity_poly.pdbx_strand_id
1 'polypeptide(L)'
;MITALPHRTHLVPSLLAGFLVAAGAADGAFRTKVAVINADQTVPAAISTADGCARVEVDTATNTLHYRIVFSGLSSAETAAHFHGPADIGATAGVLHTLPPGNPKVGTWNYDESIEADILAGRIYINIHSTTAPTGEIRGQLVDMISIITPAQTTPPSVSVGAGYGLFNIDTDADEVTYHIAFDGVLETVAHIHGFAMPTDGAGVLHPLPAGSPKAGTW
;
A
#
# COMPACT_ATOMS: atom_id res chain seq x y z
N MET A 1 33.36 -82.46 -18.68
CA MET A 1 34.19 -81.42 -19.32
C MET A 1 33.24 -80.29 -19.73
N ILE A 2 32.97 -79.34 -18.82
CA ILE A 2 32.19 -78.14 -19.09
C ILE A 2 32.91 -77.00 -18.38
N THR A 3 33.55 -76.16 -19.18
CA THR A 3 34.32 -74.97 -18.81
C THR A 3 33.35 -73.81 -18.58
N ALA A 4 33.36 -73.22 -17.39
CA ALA A 4 32.57 -72.03 -17.06
C ALA A 4 33.20 -70.76 -17.68
N LEU A 5 32.40 -69.96 -18.39
CA LEU A 5 32.80 -68.62 -18.86
C LEU A 5 32.69 -67.59 -17.71
N PRO A 6 33.57 -66.57 -17.67
CA PRO A 6 33.45 -65.47 -16.71
C PRO A 6 32.40 -64.43 -17.15
N HIS A 7 31.52 -64.04 -16.22
CA HIS A 7 30.61 -62.90 -16.40
C HIS A 7 31.39 -61.58 -16.38
N ARG A 8 31.38 -60.87 -17.51
CA ARG A 8 31.80 -59.47 -17.60
C ARG A 8 30.68 -58.57 -17.09
N THR A 9 30.88 -57.97 -15.93
CA THR A 9 30.03 -56.88 -15.42
C THR A 9 30.35 -55.59 -16.19
N HIS A 10 29.40 -55.11 -16.99
CA HIS A 10 29.46 -53.80 -17.60
C HIS A 10 29.00 -52.74 -16.59
N LEU A 11 29.91 -51.87 -16.15
CA LEU A 11 29.58 -50.65 -15.41
C LEU A 11 28.92 -49.67 -16.38
N VAL A 12 27.64 -49.37 -16.17
CA VAL A 12 26.93 -48.28 -16.84
C VAL A 12 27.25 -46.99 -16.10
N PRO A 13 27.79 -45.94 -16.75
CA PRO A 13 28.01 -44.67 -16.07
C PRO A 13 26.66 -43.96 -15.90
N SER A 14 26.24 -43.79 -14.64
CA SER A 14 25.10 -42.94 -14.30
C SER A 14 25.45 -41.48 -14.60
N LEU A 15 24.85 -40.94 -15.65
CA LEU A 15 24.87 -39.51 -15.95
C LEU A 15 24.01 -38.80 -14.90
N LEU A 16 24.65 -38.09 -13.96
CA LEU A 16 23.96 -37.21 -13.01
C LEU A 16 23.53 -35.96 -13.78
N ALA A 17 22.27 -35.92 -14.22
CA ALA A 17 21.67 -34.73 -14.81
C ALA A 17 21.53 -33.65 -13.72
N GLY A 18 22.33 -32.60 -13.82
CA GLY A 18 22.18 -31.40 -12.99
C GLY A 18 20.81 -30.78 -13.27
N PHE A 19 19.96 -30.77 -12.26
CA PHE A 19 18.70 -30.02 -12.29
C PHE A 19 19.06 -28.54 -12.16
N LEU A 20 19.17 -27.85 -13.29
CA LEU A 20 19.21 -26.40 -13.30
C LEU A 20 17.81 -25.93 -12.87
N VAL A 21 17.67 -25.49 -11.63
CA VAL A 21 16.51 -24.70 -11.23
C VAL A 21 16.64 -23.41 -12.02
N ALA A 22 15.90 -23.29 -13.11
CA ALA A 22 15.60 -21.99 -13.67
C ALA A 22 14.93 -21.22 -12.53
N ALA A 23 15.61 -20.18 -12.01
CA ALA A 23 14.92 -19.14 -11.28
C ALA A 23 13.78 -18.71 -12.21
N GLY A 24 12.53 -18.97 -11.82
CA GLY A 24 11.40 -18.43 -12.53
C GLY A 24 11.63 -16.93 -12.64
N ALA A 25 11.54 -16.38 -13.85
CA ALA A 25 11.32 -14.95 -13.96
C ALA A 25 10.13 -14.65 -13.04
N ALA A 26 10.32 -13.79 -12.04
CA ALA A 26 9.19 -13.21 -11.34
C ALA A 26 8.26 -12.70 -12.45
N ASP A 27 7.01 -13.17 -12.46
CA ASP A 27 6.03 -12.65 -13.41
C ASP A 27 5.91 -11.16 -13.12
N GLY A 28 6.58 -10.37 -13.95
CA GLY A 28 6.71 -8.93 -13.81
C GLY A 28 5.34 -8.30 -13.93
N ALA A 29 4.71 -8.08 -12.79
CA ALA A 29 3.34 -7.64 -12.75
C ALA A 29 3.29 -6.18 -12.31
N PHE A 30 2.66 -5.35 -13.13
CA PHE A 30 2.33 -3.99 -12.74
C PHE A 30 1.38 -4.00 -11.55
N ARG A 31 1.73 -3.29 -10.48
CA ARG A 31 0.90 -3.08 -9.29
C ARG A 31 0.52 -1.62 -9.21
N THR A 32 -0.77 -1.32 -9.10
CA THR A 32 -1.22 0.06 -8.85
C THR A 32 -1.35 0.27 -7.35
N LYS A 33 -0.65 1.29 -6.83
CA LYS A 33 -0.86 1.83 -5.49
C LYS A 33 -1.50 3.21 -5.60
N VAL A 34 -2.23 3.60 -4.57
CA VAL A 34 -2.90 4.90 -4.45
C VAL A 34 -2.65 5.49 -3.07
N ALA A 35 -2.78 6.81 -2.96
CA ALA A 35 -2.79 7.49 -1.67
C ALA A 35 -3.85 8.59 -1.67
N VAL A 36 -4.57 8.72 -0.55
CA VAL A 36 -5.19 9.99 -0.15
C VAL A 36 -4.17 10.69 0.73
N ILE A 37 -3.92 11.97 0.49
CA ILE A 37 -2.87 12.74 1.16
C ILE A 37 -3.56 13.85 1.95
N ASN A 38 -3.39 13.86 3.27
CA ASN A 38 -4.02 14.86 4.15
C ASN A 38 -3.21 15.07 5.44
N ALA A 39 -3.62 16.04 6.23
CA ALA A 39 -2.95 16.41 7.48
C ALA A 39 -3.15 15.38 8.60
N ASP A 40 -4.28 14.69 8.64
CA ASP A 40 -4.60 13.70 9.68
C ASP A 40 -3.65 12.50 9.68
N GLN A 41 -3.03 12.21 8.53
CA GLN A 41 -2.07 11.13 8.40
C GLN A 41 -0.65 11.49 8.86
N THR A 42 -0.33 12.76 9.13
CA THR A 42 1.00 13.12 9.67
C THR A 42 1.11 12.73 11.14
N VAL A 43 2.34 12.60 11.64
CA VAL A 43 2.60 12.11 13.00
C VAL A 43 3.58 13.05 13.71
N PRO A 44 3.11 13.88 14.65
CA PRO A 44 1.71 14.16 14.99
C PRO A 44 0.92 14.81 13.83
N ALA A 45 -0.42 14.71 13.88
CA ALA A 45 -1.30 15.31 12.88
C ALA A 45 -1.09 16.83 12.80
N ALA A 46 -0.95 17.34 11.57
CA ALA A 46 -0.76 18.76 11.30
C ALA A 46 -2.11 19.48 11.32
N ILE A 47 -2.08 20.78 11.62
CA ILE A 47 -3.27 21.64 11.48
C ILE A 47 -3.23 22.20 10.06
N SER A 48 -3.87 21.52 9.13
CA SER A 48 -4.00 21.97 7.75
C SER A 48 -5.28 21.44 7.12
N THR A 49 -5.86 22.24 6.24
CA THR A 49 -6.96 21.80 5.35
C THR A 49 -6.42 21.34 4.00
N ALA A 50 -5.10 21.29 3.83
CA ALA A 50 -4.47 20.80 2.62
C ALA A 50 -4.80 19.32 2.39
N ASP A 51 -5.00 18.99 1.12
CA ASP A 51 -5.38 17.67 0.68
C ASP A 51 -4.70 17.33 -0.65
N GLY A 52 -4.77 16.06 -1.02
CA GLY A 52 -4.22 15.58 -2.26
C GLY A 52 -4.46 14.09 -2.48
N CYS A 53 -3.96 13.62 -3.60
CA CYS A 53 -3.94 12.19 -3.90
C CYS A 53 -2.73 11.83 -4.77
N ALA A 54 -2.44 10.53 -4.79
CA ALA A 54 -1.44 9.97 -5.68
C ALA A 54 -1.97 8.70 -6.35
N ARG A 55 -1.54 8.49 -7.58
CA ARG A 55 -1.53 7.17 -8.23
C ARG A 55 -0.10 6.81 -8.56
N VAL A 56 0.22 5.56 -8.27
CA VAL A 56 1.54 4.99 -8.40
C VAL A 56 1.42 3.67 -9.14
N GLU A 57 2.24 3.45 -10.16
CA GLU A 57 2.35 2.18 -10.89
C GLU A 57 3.75 1.61 -10.66
N VAL A 58 3.80 0.44 -10.02
CA VAL A 58 5.02 -0.28 -9.68
C VAL A 58 5.24 -1.37 -10.70
N ASP A 59 6.36 -1.32 -11.41
CA ASP A 59 6.86 -2.39 -12.26
C ASP A 59 7.91 -3.19 -11.47
N THR A 60 7.53 -4.40 -11.08
CA THR A 60 8.36 -5.36 -10.33
C THR A 60 9.38 -6.07 -11.22
N ALA A 61 9.25 -6.01 -12.55
CA ALA A 61 10.25 -6.57 -13.45
C ALA A 61 11.50 -5.69 -13.56
N THR A 62 11.31 -4.38 -13.42
CA THR A 62 12.36 -3.37 -13.63
C THR A 62 12.72 -2.59 -12.37
N ASN A 63 12.07 -2.91 -11.24
CA ASN A 63 12.13 -2.17 -9.98
C ASN A 63 11.92 -0.66 -10.19
N THR A 64 10.90 -0.31 -10.98
CA THR A 64 10.55 1.09 -11.26
C THR A 64 9.16 1.43 -10.78
N LEU A 65 8.97 2.67 -10.36
CA LEU A 65 7.71 3.18 -9.86
C LEU A 65 7.41 4.51 -10.56
N HIS A 66 6.34 4.56 -11.32
CA HIS A 66 5.83 5.76 -11.96
C HIS A 66 4.77 6.41 -11.07
N TYR A 67 4.90 7.70 -10.81
CA TYR A 67 3.98 8.40 -9.92
C TYR A 67 3.38 9.64 -10.57
N ARG A 68 2.13 9.92 -10.19
CA ARG A 68 1.48 11.21 -10.33
C ARG A 68 0.87 11.59 -8.99
N ILE A 69 1.30 12.73 -8.46
CA ILE A 69 0.84 13.28 -7.19
C ILE A 69 0.25 14.66 -7.48
N VAL A 70 -0.94 14.91 -6.93
CA VAL A 70 -1.59 16.22 -6.94
C VAL A 70 -2.00 16.58 -5.53
N PHE A 71 -1.83 17.85 -5.16
CA PHE A 71 -2.24 18.36 -3.86
C PHE A 71 -2.65 19.82 -3.97
N SER A 72 -3.33 20.32 -2.95
CA SER A 72 -3.82 21.69 -2.89
C SER A 72 -3.86 22.20 -1.46
N GLY A 73 -3.98 23.52 -1.29
CA GLY A 73 -4.33 24.10 0.00
C GLY A 73 -3.24 24.11 1.09
N LEU A 74 -1.96 23.90 0.75
CA LEU A 74 -0.86 24.08 1.72
C LEU A 74 -0.96 25.47 2.38
N SER A 75 -0.77 25.51 3.69
CA SER A 75 -0.85 26.71 4.52
C SER A 75 0.29 27.70 4.26
N SER A 76 1.39 27.24 3.66
CA SER A 76 2.49 28.08 3.17
C SER A 76 3.21 27.42 1.99
N ALA A 77 4.25 28.09 1.48
CA ALA A 77 5.02 27.57 0.34
C ALA A 77 5.60 26.17 0.65
N GLU A 78 5.52 25.27 -0.33
CA GLU A 78 6.17 23.97 -0.31
C GLU A 78 7.69 24.14 -0.15
N THR A 79 8.28 23.38 0.77
CA THR A 79 9.73 23.39 1.02
C THR A 79 10.41 22.09 0.60
N ALA A 80 9.70 20.96 0.68
CA ALA A 80 10.20 19.65 0.24
C ALA A 80 9.04 18.65 0.07
N ALA A 81 9.30 17.56 -0.62
CA ALA A 81 8.42 16.40 -0.67
C ALA A 81 9.23 15.12 -0.87
N HIS A 82 8.79 14.02 -0.27
CA HIS A 82 9.53 12.75 -0.29
C HIS A 82 8.60 11.54 -0.32
N PHE A 83 9.10 10.43 -0.86
CA PHE A 83 8.71 9.10 -0.41
C PHE A 83 9.55 8.72 0.81
N HIS A 84 8.89 8.21 1.85
CA HIS A 84 9.48 7.71 3.08
C HIS A 84 9.14 6.22 3.27
N GLY A 85 9.97 5.52 4.04
CA GLY A 85 9.70 4.14 4.43
C GLY A 85 10.97 3.39 4.88
N PRO A 86 10.83 2.10 5.21
CA PRO A 86 9.55 1.43 5.46
C PRO A 86 8.96 1.83 6.82
N ALA A 87 7.64 2.04 6.87
CA ALA A 87 6.88 2.30 8.08
C ALA A 87 5.44 1.80 7.95
N ASP A 88 4.94 1.20 9.02
CA ASP A 88 3.53 0.85 9.14
C ASP A 88 2.67 2.13 9.19
N ILE A 89 1.37 1.99 8.92
CA ILE A 89 0.45 3.14 8.90
C ILE A 89 0.42 3.80 10.29
N GLY A 90 0.76 5.09 10.34
CA GLY A 90 0.82 5.87 11.57
C GLY A 90 2.20 5.89 12.24
N ALA A 91 3.19 5.21 11.66
CA ALA A 91 4.59 5.32 12.04
C ALA A 91 5.38 6.22 11.07
N THR A 92 6.54 6.70 11.52
CA THR A 92 7.46 7.53 10.74
C THR A 92 8.72 6.75 10.36
N ALA A 93 9.30 7.09 9.22
CA ALA A 93 10.56 6.54 8.73
C ALA A 93 11.40 7.60 8.01
N GLY A 94 12.63 7.21 7.65
CA GLY A 94 13.55 8.05 6.87
C GLY A 94 13.06 8.30 5.44
N VAL A 95 13.75 9.21 4.76
CA VAL A 95 13.53 9.50 3.34
C VAL A 95 14.14 8.40 2.49
N LEU A 96 13.37 7.89 1.51
CA LEU A 96 13.84 6.94 0.51
C LEU A 96 14.06 7.61 -0.85
N HIS A 97 13.22 8.58 -1.21
CA HIS A 97 13.31 9.28 -2.48
C HIS A 97 12.80 10.72 -2.39
N THR A 98 13.57 11.67 -2.91
CA THR A 98 13.16 13.07 -3.00
C THR A 98 12.31 13.32 -4.24
N LEU A 99 11.16 13.94 -4.04
CA LEU A 99 10.24 14.32 -5.11
C LEU A 99 10.60 15.71 -5.66
N PRO A 100 10.34 15.99 -6.94
CA PRO A 100 10.53 17.32 -7.51
C PRO A 100 9.57 18.34 -6.87
N PRO A 101 9.96 19.63 -6.78
CA PRO A 101 9.07 20.67 -6.29
C PRO A 101 7.90 20.94 -7.26
N GLY A 102 6.83 21.54 -6.76
CA GLY A 102 5.69 21.96 -7.57
C GLY A 102 4.55 20.94 -7.63
N ASN A 103 3.53 21.27 -8.41
CA ASN A 103 2.27 20.53 -8.49
C ASN A 103 1.68 20.65 -9.90
N PRO A 104 1.30 19.57 -10.61
CA PRO A 104 1.44 18.16 -10.22
C PRO A 104 2.91 17.71 -10.14
N LYS A 105 3.19 16.71 -9.31
CA LYS A 105 4.46 15.97 -9.34
C LYS A 105 4.29 14.75 -10.21
N VAL A 106 5.11 14.61 -11.24
CA VAL A 106 5.11 13.45 -12.15
C VAL A 106 6.53 13.00 -12.35
N GLY A 107 6.79 11.70 -12.20
CA GLY A 107 8.13 11.17 -12.36
C GLY A 107 8.21 9.67 -12.24
N THR A 108 9.45 9.19 -12.25
CA THR A 108 9.81 7.79 -12.09
C THR A 108 10.84 7.69 -10.98
N TRP A 109 10.68 6.70 -10.11
CA TRP A 109 11.68 6.29 -9.15
C TRP A 109 12.12 4.86 -9.46
N ASN A 110 13.42 4.69 -9.77
CA ASN A 110 14.05 3.38 -9.82
C ASN A 110 14.45 3.02 -8.38
N TYR A 111 13.76 2.06 -7.78
CA TYR A 111 14.01 1.64 -6.41
C TYR A 111 14.98 0.45 -6.35
N ASP A 112 15.57 0.25 -5.18
CA ASP A 112 16.36 -0.94 -4.91
C ASP A 112 15.42 -2.11 -4.62
N GLU A 113 15.67 -3.28 -5.22
CA GLU A 113 14.91 -4.52 -5.02
C GLU A 113 14.65 -4.81 -3.52
N SER A 114 15.59 -4.47 -2.64
CA SER A 114 15.45 -4.69 -1.19
C SER A 114 14.26 -3.99 -0.54
N ILE A 115 13.67 -2.96 -1.17
CA ILE A 115 12.47 -2.28 -0.67
C ILE A 115 11.18 -2.67 -1.41
N GLU A 116 11.24 -3.56 -2.40
CA GLU A 116 10.07 -3.93 -3.20
C GLU A 116 8.96 -4.51 -2.33
N ALA A 117 9.30 -5.46 -1.45
CA ALA A 117 8.35 -6.05 -0.52
C ALA A 117 7.67 -5.00 0.37
N ASP A 118 8.39 -3.95 0.78
CA ASP A 118 7.82 -2.85 1.57
C ASP A 118 6.91 -1.93 0.75
N ILE A 119 7.22 -1.69 -0.54
CA ILE A 119 6.32 -1.00 -1.48
C ILE A 119 5.02 -1.79 -1.62
N LEU A 120 5.12 -3.10 -1.84
CA LEU A 120 3.97 -3.98 -2.07
C LEU A 120 3.15 -4.21 -0.80
N ALA A 121 3.78 -4.23 0.38
CA ALA A 121 3.11 -4.27 1.68
C ALA A 121 2.50 -2.94 2.11
N GLY A 122 2.61 -1.88 1.29
CA GLY A 122 2.05 -0.57 1.58
C GLY A 122 2.74 0.15 2.74
N ARG A 123 4.04 -0.10 2.95
CA ARG A 123 4.88 0.48 4.02
C ARG A 123 5.62 1.74 3.58
N ILE A 124 5.26 2.27 2.41
CA ILE A 124 5.81 3.50 1.84
C ILE A 124 4.75 4.60 1.90
N TYR A 125 5.15 5.82 2.25
CA TYR A 125 4.26 6.97 2.29
C TYR A 125 4.86 8.21 1.64
N ILE A 126 3.99 9.05 1.10
CA ILE A 126 4.34 10.38 0.60
C ILE A 126 4.22 11.36 1.77
N ASN A 127 5.19 12.26 1.91
CA ASN A 127 5.13 13.38 2.85
C ASN A 127 5.49 14.68 2.12
N ILE A 128 4.65 15.70 2.27
CA ILE A 128 4.84 17.02 1.64
C ILE A 128 4.97 18.06 2.76
N HIS A 129 6.02 18.87 2.67
CA HIS A 129 6.44 19.81 3.69
C HIS A 129 6.21 21.24 3.22
N SER A 130 5.93 22.14 4.16
CA SER A 130 5.85 23.57 3.90
C SER A 130 6.68 24.36 4.91
N THR A 131 6.73 25.67 4.73
CA THR A 131 7.43 26.57 5.67
C THR A 131 6.85 26.48 7.09
N THR A 132 5.53 26.34 7.21
CA THR A 132 4.77 26.30 8.47
C THR A 132 4.71 24.89 9.08
N ALA A 133 4.95 23.84 8.28
CA ALA A 133 4.99 22.46 8.74
C ALA A 133 6.23 21.72 8.19
N PRO A 134 7.43 22.01 8.73
CA PRO A 134 8.70 21.49 8.20
C PRO A 134 8.88 19.98 8.41
N THR A 135 8.17 19.37 9.36
CA THR A 135 8.18 17.90 9.59
C THR A 135 7.20 17.16 8.67
N GLY A 136 6.36 17.87 7.93
CA GLY A 136 5.32 17.34 7.06
C GLY A 136 3.99 18.05 7.33
N GLU A 137 3.40 18.65 6.30
CA GLU A 137 2.07 19.25 6.36
C GLU A 137 0.98 18.22 6.03
N ILE A 138 1.22 17.41 5.00
CA ILE A 138 0.29 16.37 4.55
C ILE A 138 1.04 15.08 4.22
N ARG A 139 0.44 13.95 4.60
CA ARG A 139 0.98 12.59 4.41
C ARG A 139 -0.07 11.70 3.76
N GLY A 140 0.39 10.74 2.96
CA GLY A 140 -0.48 9.70 2.39
C GLY A 140 0.26 8.38 2.25
N GLN A 141 -0.28 7.32 2.86
CA GLN A 141 0.25 5.96 2.70
C GLN A 141 -0.05 5.44 1.29
N LEU A 142 0.92 4.77 0.66
CA LEU A 142 0.69 4.01 -0.58
C LEU A 142 0.02 2.68 -0.25
N VAL A 143 -1.20 2.48 -0.74
CA VAL A 143 -2.03 1.30 -0.46
C VAL A 143 -2.72 0.82 -1.74
N ASP A 144 -3.31 -0.37 -1.74
CA ASP A 144 -4.02 -0.90 -2.92
C ASP A 144 -5.39 -0.27 -3.12
N MET A 145 -6.08 0.03 -2.01
CA MET A 145 -7.44 0.55 -2.06
C MET A 145 -7.67 1.60 -0.97
N ILE A 146 -8.46 2.60 -1.35
CA ILE A 146 -8.98 3.62 -0.44
C ILE A 146 -10.50 3.54 -0.45
N SER A 147 -11.09 3.50 0.73
CA SER A 147 -12.53 3.69 0.91
C SER A 147 -12.76 5.07 1.50
N ILE A 148 -13.46 5.95 0.78
CA ILE A 148 -13.95 7.18 1.40
C ILE A 148 -15.25 6.83 2.12
N ILE A 149 -15.38 7.27 3.37
CA ILE A 149 -16.53 6.96 4.23
C ILE A 149 -17.30 8.25 4.44
N THR A 150 -18.51 8.32 3.88
CA THR A 150 -19.38 9.47 3.98
C THR A 150 -20.83 9.06 4.25
N PRO A 151 -21.64 9.94 4.86
CA PRO A 151 -23.06 9.70 5.09
C PRO A 151 -23.85 9.49 3.78
N ALA A 152 -23.36 10.12 2.69
CA ALA A 152 -23.96 10.04 1.37
C ALA A 152 -23.92 8.64 0.74
N GLN A 153 -23.04 7.74 1.23
CA GLN A 153 -22.92 6.37 0.73
C GLN A 153 -23.89 5.39 1.40
N THR A 154 -24.73 5.85 2.33
CA THR A 154 -25.79 5.02 2.90
C THR A 154 -27.06 5.08 2.04
N THR A 155 -27.86 4.03 2.06
CA THR A 155 -29.14 3.96 1.34
C THR A 155 -30.28 3.75 2.35
N PRO A 156 -31.14 4.77 2.60
CA PRO A 156 -31.07 6.15 2.09
C PRO A 156 -29.92 6.96 2.72
N PRO A 157 -29.46 8.05 2.09
CA PRO A 157 -28.40 8.89 2.62
C PRO A 157 -28.69 9.42 4.03
N SER A 158 -27.70 9.29 4.91
CA SER A 158 -27.75 9.75 6.29
C SER A 158 -27.52 11.26 6.39
N VAL A 159 -28.17 11.90 7.37
CA VAL A 159 -27.97 13.32 7.71
C VAL A 159 -26.81 13.55 8.68
N SER A 160 -26.07 12.49 9.03
CA SER A 160 -24.83 12.62 9.81
C SER A 160 -23.86 13.59 9.14
N VAL A 161 -23.01 14.23 9.93
CA VAL A 161 -21.87 15.03 9.42
C VAL A 161 -20.57 14.23 9.42
N GLY A 162 -20.60 13.02 9.96
CA GLY A 162 -19.39 12.24 10.15
C GLY A 162 -18.81 11.71 8.85
N ALA A 163 -17.50 11.78 8.73
CA ALA A 163 -16.76 11.41 7.53
C ALA A 163 -15.43 10.76 7.92
N GLY A 164 -14.85 10.01 6.98
CA GLY A 164 -13.59 9.34 7.18
C GLY A 164 -13.04 8.71 5.92
N TYR A 165 -11.96 7.95 6.10
CA TYR A 165 -11.36 7.15 5.06
C TYR A 165 -10.81 5.85 5.65
N GLY A 166 -10.82 4.80 4.83
CA GLY A 166 -10.15 3.53 5.06
C GLY A 166 -9.02 3.35 4.06
N LEU A 167 -7.87 2.95 4.56
CA LEU A 167 -6.68 2.58 3.79
C LEU A 167 -6.56 1.06 3.86
N PHE A 168 -6.44 0.38 2.71
CA PHE A 168 -6.38 -1.07 2.63
C PHE A 168 -5.24 -1.53 1.74
N ASN A 169 -4.35 -2.35 2.28
CA ASN A 169 -3.34 -3.07 1.51
C ASN A 169 -3.70 -4.56 1.48
N ILE A 170 -3.58 -5.20 0.33
CA ILE A 170 -3.99 -6.58 0.11
C ILE A 170 -2.74 -7.39 -0.22
N ASP A 171 -2.43 -8.36 0.62
CA ASP A 171 -1.43 -9.38 0.36
C ASP A 171 -2.15 -10.66 -0.09
N THR A 172 -2.13 -10.92 -1.41
CA THR A 172 -2.77 -12.09 -1.99
C THR A 172 -2.01 -13.39 -1.75
N ASP A 173 -0.72 -13.29 -1.40
CA ASP A 173 0.11 -14.46 -1.13
C ASP A 173 -0.10 -14.93 0.31
N ALA A 174 -0.28 -13.98 1.24
CA ALA A 174 -0.64 -14.25 2.62
C ALA A 174 -2.15 -14.42 2.87
N ASP A 175 -3.00 -14.10 1.88
CA ASP A 175 -4.46 -14.01 2.03
C ASP A 175 -4.87 -13.05 3.16
N GLU A 176 -4.23 -11.87 3.17
CA GLU A 176 -4.30 -10.89 4.26
C GLU A 176 -4.72 -9.49 3.75
N VAL A 177 -5.57 -8.79 4.50
CA VAL A 177 -5.88 -7.38 4.33
C VAL A 177 -5.42 -6.59 5.55
N THR A 178 -4.40 -5.74 5.38
CA THR A 178 -4.06 -4.72 6.38
C THR A 178 -4.96 -3.51 6.17
N TYR A 179 -5.57 -3.01 7.25
CA TYR A 179 -6.44 -1.84 7.21
C TYR A 179 -6.06 -0.76 8.23
N HIS A 180 -6.31 0.49 7.86
CA HIS A 180 -6.33 1.63 8.77
C HIS A 180 -7.51 2.54 8.42
N ILE A 181 -8.46 2.69 9.35
CA ILE A 181 -9.69 3.46 9.14
C ILE A 181 -9.74 4.59 10.16
N ALA A 182 -9.80 5.82 9.65
CA ALA A 182 -9.96 7.03 10.45
C ALA A 182 -11.25 7.74 10.06
N PHE A 183 -11.99 8.22 11.05
CA PHE A 183 -13.22 8.97 10.88
C PHE A 183 -13.44 9.93 12.06
N ASP A 184 -14.27 10.94 11.84
CA ASP A 184 -14.71 11.89 12.86
C ASP A 184 -16.21 12.21 12.67
N GLY A 185 -16.84 12.88 13.63
CA GLY A 185 -18.23 13.34 13.56
C GLY A 185 -19.27 12.23 13.70
N VAL A 186 -18.87 11.05 14.20
CA VAL A 186 -19.76 9.92 14.52
C VAL A 186 -19.52 9.46 15.96
N LEU A 187 -20.60 9.27 16.73
CA LEU A 187 -20.54 8.49 17.96
C LEU A 187 -20.59 7.01 17.61
N GLU A 188 -19.43 6.35 17.62
CA GLU A 188 -19.34 4.94 17.27
C GLU A 188 -20.10 4.05 18.27
N THR A 189 -20.92 3.14 17.73
CA THR A 189 -21.56 2.06 18.49
C THR A 189 -21.10 0.70 18.00
N VAL A 190 -20.97 0.53 16.68
CA VAL A 190 -20.44 -0.66 16.00
C VAL A 190 -19.77 -0.20 14.70
N ALA A 191 -18.66 -0.83 14.33
CA ALA A 191 -18.04 -0.70 13.01
C ALA A 191 -17.69 -2.09 12.44
N HIS A 192 -17.77 -2.24 11.12
CA HIS A 192 -17.46 -3.49 10.44
C HIS A 192 -17.23 -3.27 8.93
N ILE A 193 -16.55 -4.22 8.29
CA ILE A 193 -16.35 -4.28 6.84
C ILE A 193 -17.45 -5.14 6.22
N HIS A 194 -18.04 -4.63 5.13
CA HIS A 194 -19.06 -5.30 4.34
C HIS A 194 -18.45 -6.01 3.15
N GLY A 195 -19.17 -7.02 2.65
CA GLY A 195 -18.91 -7.59 1.33
C GLY A 195 -19.37 -6.70 0.18
N PHE A 196 -19.22 -7.21 -1.03
CA PHE A 196 -19.70 -6.54 -2.22
C PHE A 196 -21.23 -6.40 -2.17
N ALA A 197 -21.72 -5.18 -2.35
CA ALA A 197 -23.12 -4.88 -2.58
C ALA A 197 -23.26 -3.81 -3.67
N MET A 198 -24.31 -3.94 -4.48
CA MET A 198 -24.74 -2.85 -5.34
C MET A 198 -25.39 -1.74 -4.49
N PRO A 199 -25.49 -0.49 -4.96
CA PRO A 199 -26.02 0.63 -4.17
C PRO A 199 -27.42 0.43 -3.54
N THR A 200 -28.21 -0.51 -4.06
CA THR A 200 -29.56 -0.84 -3.56
C THR A 200 -29.61 -2.05 -2.65
N ASP A 201 -28.51 -2.79 -2.52
CA ASP A 201 -28.47 -4.09 -1.86
C ASP A 201 -27.73 -3.97 -0.52
N GLY A 202 -28.15 -4.76 0.46
CA GLY A 202 -27.36 -4.94 1.68
C GLY A 202 -26.29 -6.01 1.47
N ALA A 203 -25.06 -5.72 1.87
CA ALA A 203 -24.04 -6.76 2.04
C ALA A 203 -24.07 -7.30 3.47
N GLY A 204 -23.67 -8.58 3.61
CA GLY A 204 -23.40 -9.15 4.92
C GLY A 204 -22.12 -8.55 5.53
N VAL A 205 -22.03 -8.65 6.85
CA VAL A 205 -20.80 -8.32 7.60
C VAL A 205 -19.75 -9.38 7.32
N LEU A 206 -18.57 -8.97 6.84
CA LEU A 206 -17.43 -9.86 6.64
C LEU A 206 -16.47 -9.83 7.82
N HIS A 207 -16.22 -8.65 8.39
CA HIS A 207 -15.24 -8.49 9.47
C HIS A 207 -15.69 -7.43 10.48
N PRO A 208 -15.83 -7.77 11.78
CA PRO A 208 -16.09 -6.78 12.83
C PRO A 208 -14.83 -5.95 13.11
N LEU A 209 -14.98 -4.65 13.33
CA LEU A 209 -13.87 -3.76 13.61
C LEU A 209 -13.81 -3.38 15.10
N PRO A 210 -12.61 -3.15 15.68
CA PRO A 210 -12.48 -2.66 17.05
C PRO A 210 -13.00 -1.22 17.16
N ALA A 211 -13.43 -0.79 18.35
CA ALA A 211 -13.86 0.58 18.60
C ALA A 211 -12.69 1.58 18.56
N GLY A 212 -12.97 2.84 18.21
CA GLY A 212 -12.03 3.96 18.20
C GLY A 212 -11.70 4.48 16.80
N SER A 213 -11.09 5.66 16.76
CA SER A 213 -10.58 6.28 15.53
C SER A 213 -9.20 6.90 15.82
N PRO A 214 -8.16 6.56 15.04
CA PRO A 214 -8.17 5.55 14.00
C PRO A 214 -8.29 4.13 14.58
N LYS A 215 -8.73 3.19 13.75
CA LYS A 215 -8.68 1.76 14.01
C LYS A 215 -7.83 1.08 12.95
N ALA A 216 -6.90 0.23 13.39
CA ALA A 216 -5.96 -0.46 12.52
C ALA A 216 -5.90 -1.95 12.86
N GLY A 217 -5.57 -2.77 11.88
CA GLY A 217 -5.43 -4.21 12.06
C GLY A 217 -5.20 -4.95 10.76
N THR A 218 -5.19 -6.25 10.91
CA THR A 218 -5.04 -7.25 9.85
C THR A 218 -6.27 -8.14 9.90
N TRP A 219 -6.85 -8.42 8.74
CA TRP A 219 -7.93 -9.39 8.55
C TRP A 219 -7.49 -10.46 7.58
#